data_AF-J7IWX2-F1
#
_entry.id   AF-J7IWX2-F1
#
_cell.length_a   1.000
_cell.length_b   1.000
_cell.length_c   1.000
_cell.angle_alpha   90.00
_cell.angle_beta   90.00
_cell.angle_gamma   90.00
#
_symmetry.space_group_name_H-M   'P 1'
#
loop_
_entity.id
_entity.type
_entity.pdbx_description
1 polymer ?
#
loop_
_entity_poly.entity_id
_entity_poly.type
_entity_poly.pdbx_seq_one_letter_code
_entity_poly.pdbx_strand_id
1 'polypeptide(L)'
;MFDDDELLEPTEMCGCGDIGYLTARTIPIDLAHGVGRVNNVPVYHCRNTSCPEFRLPSVVSRRLEVIAEQMEEDLSTESVYTWETLQQPISNPLPESSVTSQHHTNNQIPLQAFTLQFVNRQYEDAKVVQIVPGEAVFFKSNLEDTEYYLLRYDEDPHSEGISFSFLKFYYDDPNFTYENYLEWLEDGHLKELGRVSLDDVETTLIDEFGAELY
;
A
#
# COMPACT_ATOMS: atom_id res chain seq x y z
N MET A 1 4.12 32.97 15.66
CA MET A 1 3.26 32.13 16.51
C MET A 1 3.14 30.87 15.70
N PHE A 2 4.05 29.94 15.94
CA PHE A 2 4.11 28.68 15.23
C PHE A 2 3.33 27.71 16.11
N ASP A 3 2.34 27.03 15.53
CA ASP A 3 1.53 26.06 16.24
C ASP A 3 2.44 24.86 16.57
N ASP A 4 2.83 24.75 17.83
CA ASP A 4 3.71 23.71 18.41
C ASP A 4 3.02 22.31 18.51
N ASP A 5 2.00 22.02 17.69
CA ASP A 5 1.16 20.81 17.80
C ASP A 5 1.08 19.95 16.51
N GLU A 6 2.05 20.05 15.58
CA GLU A 6 2.26 18.98 14.58
C GLU A 6 3.04 17.84 15.26
N LEU A 7 2.32 16.98 16.00
CA LEU A 7 2.86 15.80 16.67
C LEU A 7 3.74 14.98 15.72
N LEU A 8 5.05 14.97 16.01
CA LEU A 8 6.11 14.24 15.29
C LEU A 8 6.09 12.72 15.57
N GLU A 9 5.24 12.25 16.48
CA GLU A 9 5.22 10.85 16.93
C GLU A 9 3.87 10.17 16.68
N PRO A 10 3.86 8.88 16.28
CA PRO A 10 2.64 8.10 16.15
C PRO A 10 1.87 8.15 17.47
N THR A 11 0.61 8.60 17.39
CA THR A 11 -0.22 8.81 18.58
C THR A 11 -0.75 7.46 19.07
N GLU A 12 0.00 6.74 19.91
CA GLU A 12 -0.47 5.51 20.56
C GLU A 12 -1.47 5.85 21.67
N MET A 13 -2.76 5.62 21.44
CA MET A 13 -3.82 5.99 22.40
C MET A 13 -4.83 4.88 22.71
N CYS A 14 -5.11 3.95 21.80
CA CYS A 14 -6.03 2.83 22.05
C CYS A 14 -5.44 1.45 21.80
N GLY A 15 -4.21 1.33 21.25
CA GLY A 15 -3.58 0.03 21.00
C GLY A 15 -4.24 -0.75 19.85
N CYS A 16 -4.99 -0.03 19.00
CA CYS A 16 -5.80 -0.59 17.93
C CYS A 16 -5.07 -0.64 16.58
N GLY A 17 -3.84 -0.10 16.52
CA GLY A 17 -3.04 0.07 15.31
C GLY A 17 -2.61 -1.24 14.64
N ASP A 18 -2.74 -2.38 15.31
CA ASP A 18 -2.27 -3.68 14.80
C ASP A 18 -3.34 -4.47 14.03
N ILE A 19 -4.58 -3.98 13.99
CA ILE A 19 -5.77 -4.66 13.40
C ILE A 19 -6.45 -3.75 12.34
N GLY A 20 -5.78 -2.67 11.97
CA GLY A 20 -6.26 -1.64 11.05
C GLY A 20 -6.16 -2.00 9.57
N TYR A 21 -6.60 -1.09 8.70
CA TYR A 21 -6.29 -1.13 7.27
C TYR A 21 -5.21 -0.09 6.96
N LEU A 22 -4.37 -0.34 5.95
CA LEU A 22 -3.38 0.64 5.50
C LEU A 22 -4.13 1.80 4.85
N THR A 23 -3.84 3.02 5.28
CA THR A 23 -4.33 4.27 4.71
C THR A 23 -3.14 5.13 4.32
N ALA A 24 -3.36 6.19 3.56
CA ALA A 24 -2.31 7.09 3.15
C ALA A 24 -2.38 8.39 3.98
N ARG A 25 -1.25 8.79 4.60
CA ARG A 25 -1.11 10.07 5.33
C ARG A 25 0.08 10.87 4.84
N THR A 26 0.02 12.19 4.99
CA THR A 26 1.22 13.02 4.91
C THR A 26 1.92 12.98 6.27
N ILE A 27 3.19 12.58 6.29
CA ILE A 27 4.02 12.50 7.49
C ILE A 27 5.11 13.58 7.41
N PRO A 28 5.27 14.43 8.43
CA PRO A 28 6.41 15.33 8.51
C PRO A 28 7.69 14.53 8.80
N ILE A 29 8.81 14.95 8.21
CA ILE A 29 10.13 14.35 8.40
C ILE A 29 11.14 15.45 8.73
N ASP A 30 11.99 15.19 9.72
CA ASP A 30 13.12 16.05 10.03
C ASP A 30 14.25 15.86 9.01
N LEU A 31 14.67 16.95 8.37
CA LEU A 31 15.80 16.99 7.45
C LEU A 31 16.83 18.01 7.95
N ALA A 32 18.09 17.86 7.54
CA ALA A 32 19.16 18.78 7.90
C ALA A 32 18.88 20.26 7.52
N HIS A 33 18.08 20.50 6.48
CA HIS A 33 17.68 21.84 6.00
C HIS A 33 16.32 22.33 6.52
N GLY A 34 15.65 21.57 7.40
CA GLY A 34 14.36 21.94 7.99
C GLY A 34 13.37 20.78 7.99
N VAL A 35 12.09 21.09 8.19
CA VAL A 35 11.03 20.06 8.18
C VAL A 35 10.57 19.81 6.74
N GLY A 36 10.70 18.57 6.29
CA GLY A 36 10.14 18.07 5.03
C GLY A 36 8.80 17.37 5.23
N ARG A 37 8.12 17.07 4.12
CA ARG A 37 6.84 16.34 4.13
C ARG A 37 6.87 15.21 3.11
N VAL A 38 6.49 14.01 3.54
CA VAL A 38 6.27 12.86 2.64
C VAL A 38 4.78 12.60 2.56
N ASN A 39 4.23 12.73 1.35
CA ASN A 39 2.83 12.48 1.07
C ASN A 39 2.58 10.99 0.80
N ASN A 40 1.33 10.55 0.99
CA ASN A 40 0.86 9.20 0.70
C ASN A 40 1.56 8.06 1.47
N VAL A 41 2.03 8.32 2.68
CA VAL A 41 2.69 7.32 3.52
C VAL A 41 1.67 6.28 4.01
N PRO A 42 1.90 4.98 3.75
CA PRO A 42 1.05 3.90 4.23
C PRO A 42 1.13 3.80 5.76
N VAL A 43 0.01 3.98 6.44
CA VAL A 43 -0.10 3.87 7.90
C VAL A 43 -1.23 2.93 8.25
N TYR A 44 -1.02 2.08 9.25
CA TYR A 44 -2.11 1.34 9.86
C TYR A 44 -3.02 2.32 10.59
N HIS A 45 -4.30 2.34 10.23
CA HIS A 45 -5.30 3.18 10.88
C HIS A 45 -6.31 2.35 11.66
N CYS A 46 -6.68 2.82 12.85
CA CYS A 46 -7.68 2.18 13.69
C CYS A 46 -9.04 2.06 12.93
N ARG A 47 -9.76 0.95 13.13
CA ARG A 47 -11.11 0.75 12.55
C ARG A 47 -12.17 1.73 13.06
N ASN A 48 -11.86 2.48 14.12
CA ASN A 48 -12.72 3.53 14.64
C ASN A 48 -12.36 4.87 13.98
N THR A 49 -13.26 5.41 13.16
CA THR A 49 -13.12 6.72 12.49
C THR A 49 -12.92 7.91 13.42
N SER A 50 -13.19 7.72 14.72
CA SER A 50 -12.99 8.73 15.76
C SER A 50 -11.61 8.65 16.44
N CYS A 51 -10.80 7.65 16.09
CA CYS A 51 -9.48 7.46 16.70
C CYS A 51 -8.38 8.04 15.78
N PRO A 52 -7.64 9.07 16.20
CA PRO A 52 -6.56 9.65 15.40
C PRO A 52 -5.29 8.79 15.39
N GLU A 53 -5.25 7.70 16.15
CA GLU A 53 -4.12 6.77 16.26
C GLU A 53 -3.79 6.13 14.91
N PHE A 54 -2.50 6.15 14.58
CA PHE A 54 -1.94 5.45 13.45
C PHE A 54 -0.59 4.84 13.83
N ARG A 55 -0.26 3.71 13.23
CA ARG A 55 1.04 3.06 13.39
C ARG A 55 1.71 2.96 12.02
N LEU A 56 2.98 3.31 11.95
CA LEU A 56 3.78 3.07 10.75
C LEU A 56 4.20 1.60 10.71
N PRO A 57 3.92 0.87 9.61
CA PRO A 57 4.56 -0.40 9.33
C PRO A 57 6.09 -0.27 9.44
N SER A 58 6.77 -1.26 9.99
CA SER A 58 8.24 -1.21 10.16
C SER A 58 8.96 -1.03 8.82
N VAL A 59 8.46 -1.66 7.77
CA VAL A 59 8.94 -1.51 6.39
C VAL A 59 8.73 -0.09 5.85
N VAL A 60 7.61 0.55 6.20
CA VAL A 60 7.32 1.94 5.82
C VAL A 60 8.28 2.89 6.54
N SER A 61 8.49 2.70 7.84
CA SER A 61 9.45 3.51 8.60
C SER A 61 10.86 3.43 8.00
N ARG A 62 11.34 2.21 7.71
CA ARG A 62 12.64 2.02 7.04
C ARG A 62 12.70 2.70 5.67
N ARG A 63 11.59 2.67 4.91
CA ARG A 63 11.54 3.32 3.60
C ARG A 63 11.50 4.84 3.72
N LEU A 64 10.82 5.39 4.73
CA LEU A 64 10.82 6.83 5.03
C LEU A 64 12.23 7.33 5.33
N GLU A 65 13.06 6.54 6.03
CA GLU A 65 14.47 6.89 6.27
C GLU A 65 15.23 7.06 4.93
N VAL A 66 15.05 6.13 3.99
CA VAL A 66 15.69 6.24 2.66
C VAL A 66 15.13 7.42 1.85
N ILE A 67 13.82 7.68 1.92
CA ILE A 67 13.22 8.85 1.27
C ILE A 67 13.76 10.14 1.89
N ALA A 68 13.94 10.18 3.21
CA ALA A 68 14.52 11.32 3.91
C ALA A 68 15.95 11.58 3.43
N GLU A 69 16.80 10.54 3.36
CA GLU A 69 18.15 10.65 2.82
C GLU A 69 18.16 11.21 1.39
N GLN A 70 17.28 10.71 0.52
CA GLN A 70 17.14 11.23 -0.85
C GLN A 70 16.69 12.71 -0.88
N MET A 71 15.76 13.08 -0.01
CA MET A 71 15.32 14.48 0.13
C MET A 71 16.44 15.39 0.64
N GLU A 72 17.35 14.88 1.47
CA GLU A 72 18.54 15.62 1.89
C GLU A 72 19.54 15.80 0.75
N GLU A 73 19.81 14.74 -0.03
CA GLU A 73 20.70 14.81 -1.18
C GLU A 73 20.21 15.80 -2.24
N ASP A 74 18.90 15.80 -2.49
CA ASP A 74 18.26 16.65 -3.51
C ASP A 74 17.83 18.03 -2.97
N LEU A 75 18.04 18.32 -1.68
CA LEU A 75 17.55 19.52 -0.98
C LEU A 75 16.04 19.75 -1.14
N SER A 76 15.27 18.67 -1.25
CA SER A 76 13.81 18.73 -1.39
C SER A 76 13.11 18.90 -0.04
N THR A 77 11.99 19.59 -0.03
CA THR A 77 11.12 19.75 1.15
C THR A 77 9.82 18.96 1.04
N GLU A 78 9.51 18.43 -0.14
CA GLU A 78 8.35 17.58 -0.38
C GLU A 78 8.75 16.32 -1.16
N SER A 79 8.17 15.19 -0.79
CA SER A 79 8.28 13.94 -1.53
C SER A 79 6.97 13.15 -1.46
N VAL A 80 6.86 12.12 -2.28
CA VAL A 80 5.74 11.17 -2.25
C VAL A 80 6.32 9.82 -1.86
N TYR A 81 5.65 9.12 -0.97
CA TYR A 81 6.05 7.79 -0.56
C TYR A 81 6.00 6.84 -1.76
N THR A 82 7.12 6.17 -2.03
CA THR A 82 7.24 5.11 -3.03
C THR A 82 7.83 3.88 -2.37
N TRP A 83 7.33 2.70 -2.72
CA TRP A 83 7.80 1.44 -2.12
C TRP A 83 9.15 0.96 -2.66
N GLU A 84 9.51 1.36 -3.89
CA GLU A 84 10.76 0.94 -4.51
C GLU A 84 11.93 1.83 -4.08
N THR A 85 13.01 1.21 -3.63
CA THR A 85 14.32 1.85 -3.63
C THR A 85 14.77 1.99 -5.08
N LEU A 86 14.67 3.19 -5.65
CA LEU A 86 15.41 3.52 -6.88
C LEU A 86 16.92 3.55 -6.54
N GLN A 87 17.53 2.39 -6.28
CA GLN A 87 18.96 2.22 -6.40
C GLN A 87 19.29 2.18 -7.89
N GLN A 88 19.54 3.35 -8.49
CA GLN A 88 20.42 3.42 -9.64
C GLN A 88 21.84 3.74 -9.15
N PRO A 89 22.80 2.80 -9.24
CA PRO A 89 24.19 3.19 -9.15
C PRO A 89 24.56 3.97 -10.40
N ILE A 90 24.92 5.24 -10.18
CA ILE A 90 25.50 6.17 -11.16
C ILE A 90 26.70 5.49 -11.82
N SER A 91 26.69 5.37 -13.15
CA SER A 91 27.90 5.29 -13.98
C SER A 91 27.57 5.52 -15.46
N ASN A 92 27.34 6.78 -15.86
CA ASN A 92 28.07 7.49 -16.94
C ASN A 92 27.35 8.78 -17.38
N PRO A 93 28.11 9.79 -17.86
CA PRO A 93 27.65 11.17 -17.94
C PRO A 93 26.78 11.45 -19.17
N LEU A 94 25.76 12.28 -18.93
CA LEU A 94 24.87 13.08 -19.81
C LEU A 94 25.24 13.23 -21.31
N PRO A 95 24.24 13.40 -22.21
CA PRO A 95 23.59 14.72 -22.28
C PRO A 95 22.08 14.76 -22.57
N GLU A 96 21.46 15.75 -21.91
CA GLU A 96 20.34 16.58 -22.36
C GLU A 96 19.25 15.89 -23.19
N SER A 97 18.14 15.51 -22.54
CA SER A 97 16.79 15.76 -23.04
C SER A 97 15.73 15.46 -21.98
N SER A 98 14.78 16.39 -21.89
CA SER A 98 13.46 16.26 -21.26
C SER A 98 13.42 16.02 -19.75
N VAL A 99 13.36 17.16 -19.05
CA VAL A 99 12.52 17.35 -17.86
C VAL A 99 11.11 16.79 -18.15
N THR A 100 10.80 15.61 -17.63
CA THR A 100 9.41 15.18 -17.38
C THR A 100 9.32 14.58 -15.98
N SER A 101 9.67 15.40 -14.99
CA SER A 101 9.22 15.23 -13.61
C SER A 101 7.82 15.84 -13.47
N GLN A 102 6.84 15.39 -14.27
CA GLN A 102 5.44 15.80 -14.17
C GLN A 102 4.54 14.65 -14.62
N HIS A 103 3.71 14.13 -13.69
CA HIS A 103 2.50 13.29 -13.85
C HIS A 103 2.39 11.96 -13.04
N HIS A 104 2.99 11.84 -11.85
CA HIS A 104 2.74 10.66 -10.99
C HIS A 104 1.58 10.78 -9.97
N THR A 105 0.78 11.85 -9.95
CA THR A 105 -0.13 12.13 -8.80
C THR A 105 -1.64 12.01 -9.06
N ASN A 106 -2.15 11.89 -10.29
CA ASN A 106 -3.61 11.89 -10.53
C ASN A 106 -4.23 10.51 -10.82
N ASN A 107 -3.48 9.52 -11.31
CA ASN A 107 -4.04 8.18 -11.60
C ASN A 107 -4.11 7.27 -10.36
N GLN A 108 -3.42 7.63 -9.26
CA GLN A 108 -3.45 6.84 -8.03
C GLN A 108 -4.72 7.09 -7.19
N ILE A 109 -5.33 8.28 -7.24
CA ILE A 109 -6.51 8.59 -6.43
C ILE A 109 -7.71 7.68 -6.76
N PRO A 110 -8.09 7.46 -8.05
CA PRO A 110 -9.15 6.53 -8.39
C PRO A 110 -8.85 5.09 -7.97
N LEU A 111 -7.60 4.65 -8.11
CA LEU A 111 -7.17 3.29 -7.77
C LEU A 111 -7.14 3.05 -6.25
N GLN A 112 -6.70 4.05 -5.48
CA GLN A 112 -6.78 4.06 -4.03
C GLN A 112 -8.25 4.03 -3.56
N ALA A 113 -9.11 4.87 -4.15
CA ALA A 113 -10.53 4.86 -3.82
C ALA A 113 -11.19 3.50 -4.15
N PHE A 114 -10.82 2.90 -5.28
CA PHE A 114 -11.29 1.58 -5.69
C PHE A 114 -10.88 0.49 -4.70
N THR A 115 -9.59 0.39 -4.38
CA THR A 115 -9.09 -0.63 -3.42
C THR A 115 -9.69 -0.45 -2.01
N LEU A 116 -9.92 0.78 -1.58
CA LEU A 116 -10.56 1.08 -0.30
C LEU A 116 -12.05 0.69 -0.24
N GLN A 117 -12.73 0.49 -1.36
CA GLN A 117 -14.14 0.04 -1.35
C GLN A 117 -14.29 -1.38 -0.77
N PHE A 118 -13.20 -2.16 -0.76
CA PHE A 118 -13.16 -3.53 -0.23
C PHE A 118 -13.02 -3.57 1.29
N VAL A 119 -12.95 -2.42 1.98
CA VAL A 119 -12.83 -2.37 3.44
C VAL A 119 -14.02 -3.08 4.08
N ASN A 120 -13.73 -4.04 4.95
CA ASN A 120 -14.70 -4.91 5.64
C ASN A 120 -15.56 -5.80 4.72
N ARG A 121 -15.21 -5.92 3.43
CA ARG A 121 -15.99 -6.73 2.48
C ARG A 121 -15.83 -8.22 2.78
N GLN A 122 -16.96 -8.93 2.71
CA GLN A 122 -17.05 -10.37 2.96
C GLN A 122 -17.88 -11.00 1.85
N TYR A 123 -17.35 -12.08 1.29
CA TYR A 123 -18.02 -12.97 0.35
C TYR A 123 -18.36 -14.27 1.08
N GLU A 124 -19.12 -15.14 0.42
CA GLU A 124 -19.50 -16.45 0.97
C GLU A 124 -18.26 -17.25 1.40
N ASP A 125 -17.29 -17.36 0.50
CA ASP A 125 -16.12 -18.22 0.65
C ASP A 125 -14.82 -17.48 1.00
N ALA A 126 -14.83 -16.15 1.06
CA ALA A 126 -13.64 -15.39 1.43
C ALA A 126 -13.96 -14.06 2.11
N LYS A 127 -13.02 -13.53 2.89
CA LYS A 127 -13.12 -12.21 3.52
C LYS A 127 -11.87 -11.38 3.26
N VAL A 128 -12.04 -10.08 3.11
CA VAL A 128 -10.91 -9.15 3.03
C VAL A 128 -10.22 -9.09 4.39
N VAL A 129 -8.92 -9.38 4.42
CA VAL A 129 -8.10 -9.35 5.63
C VAL A 129 -7.13 -8.17 5.65
N GLN A 130 -6.70 -7.68 4.48
CA GLN A 130 -5.81 -6.53 4.38
C GLN A 130 -5.96 -5.83 3.03
N ILE A 131 -5.76 -4.52 3.02
CA ILE A 131 -5.76 -3.69 1.81
C ILE A 131 -4.51 -2.83 1.85
N VAL A 132 -3.80 -2.74 0.73
CA VAL A 132 -2.75 -1.76 0.45
C VAL A 132 -3.32 -0.80 -0.59
N PRO A 133 -3.68 0.44 -0.20
CA PRO A 133 -4.38 1.36 -1.08
C PRO A 133 -3.62 1.63 -2.37
N GLY A 134 -4.28 1.41 -3.49
CA GLY A 134 -3.72 1.62 -4.83
C GLY A 134 -2.90 0.44 -5.35
N GLU A 135 -2.73 -0.63 -4.57
CA GLU A 135 -1.79 -1.70 -4.90
C GLU A 135 -2.39 -3.09 -4.78
N ALA A 136 -3.00 -3.43 -3.64
CA ALA A 136 -3.36 -4.80 -3.36
C ALA A 136 -4.57 -4.94 -2.43
N VAL A 137 -5.35 -5.99 -2.64
CA VAL A 137 -6.39 -6.45 -1.71
C VAL A 137 -6.12 -7.93 -1.40
N PHE A 138 -5.99 -8.25 -0.12
CA PHE A 138 -5.76 -9.59 0.38
C PHE A 138 -7.05 -10.17 0.95
N PHE A 139 -7.35 -11.39 0.52
CA PHE A 139 -8.50 -12.15 0.98
C PHE A 139 -8.01 -13.42 1.68
N LYS A 140 -8.72 -13.81 2.74
CA LYS A 140 -8.56 -15.11 3.39
C LYS A 140 -9.77 -15.98 3.07
N SER A 141 -9.51 -17.21 2.66
CA SER A 141 -10.54 -18.22 2.44
C SER A 141 -11.28 -18.53 3.74
N ASN A 142 -12.60 -18.65 3.67
CA ASN A 142 -13.45 -19.17 4.75
C ASN A 142 -13.52 -20.72 4.70
N LEU A 143 -13.09 -21.32 3.58
CA LEU A 143 -13.12 -22.77 3.37
C LEU A 143 -11.86 -23.45 3.91
N GLU A 144 -10.70 -22.80 3.78
CA GLU A 144 -9.41 -23.32 4.24
C GLU A 144 -8.58 -22.23 4.95
N ASP A 145 -8.20 -22.49 6.20
CA ASP A 145 -7.59 -21.48 7.09
C ASP A 145 -6.22 -20.96 6.65
N THR A 146 -5.51 -21.74 5.83
CA THR A 146 -4.17 -21.41 5.30
C THR A 146 -4.24 -20.82 3.89
N GLU A 147 -5.43 -20.73 3.30
CA GLU A 147 -5.59 -20.32 1.91
C GLU A 147 -5.90 -18.82 1.81
N TYR A 148 -5.11 -18.14 1.00
CA TYR A 148 -5.20 -16.71 0.78
C TYR A 148 -5.22 -16.39 -0.71
N TYR A 149 -5.83 -15.25 -1.01
CA TYR A 149 -5.93 -14.71 -2.36
C TYR A 149 -5.46 -13.25 -2.36
N LEU A 150 -4.92 -12.82 -3.48
CA LEU A 150 -4.38 -11.49 -3.68
C LEU A 150 -4.90 -10.94 -5.00
N LEU A 151 -5.58 -9.80 -4.94
CA LEU A 151 -5.88 -8.97 -6.10
C LEU A 151 -4.85 -7.83 -6.11
N ARG A 152 -3.86 -7.89 -7.02
CA ARG A 152 -2.77 -6.92 -7.12
C ARG A 152 -2.91 -6.10 -8.40
N TYR A 153 -2.81 -4.78 -8.29
CA TYR A 153 -2.73 -3.90 -9.46
C TYR A 153 -1.48 -4.22 -10.28
N ASP A 154 -1.66 -4.40 -11.58
CA ASP A 154 -0.55 -4.56 -12.52
C ASP A 154 -0.40 -3.27 -13.34
N GLU A 155 0.72 -2.59 -13.14
CA GLU A 155 1.13 -1.47 -13.98
C GLU A 155 1.72 -2.03 -15.29
N ASP A 156 0.84 -2.44 -16.22
CA ASP A 156 1.25 -2.85 -17.57
C ASP A 156 1.22 -1.64 -18.50
N PRO A 157 2.38 -1.08 -18.89
CA PRO A 157 2.46 0.11 -19.74
C PRO A 157 1.97 -0.12 -21.17
N HIS A 158 1.69 -1.36 -21.57
CA HIS A 158 1.17 -1.71 -22.89
C HIS A 158 -0.33 -2.00 -22.89
N SER A 159 -0.98 -1.99 -21.72
CA SER A 159 -2.42 -2.26 -21.60
C SER A 159 -3.23 -0.95 -21.63
N GLU A 160 -4.29 -0.91 -22.44
CA GLU A 160 -5.27 0.18 -22.39
C GLU A 160 -6.22 -0.07 -21.19
N GLY A 161 -5.84 0.39 -19.99
CA GLY A 161 -6.73 0.37 -18.83
C GLY A 161 -6.07 -0.02 -17.51
N ILE A 162 -6.88 -0.08 -16.44
CA ILE A 162 -6.46 -0.58 -15.12
C ILE A 162 -6.72 -2.09 -15.09
N SER A 163 -5.69 -2.87 -14.76
CA SER A 163 -5.77 -4.32 -14.66
C SER A 163 -5.19 -4.83 -13.34
N PHE A 164 -5.67 -6.00 -12.92
CA PHE A 164 -5.25 -6.64 -11.68
C PHE A 164 -4.85 -8.09 -11.95
N SER A 165 -3.73 -8.52 -11.38
CA SER A 165 -3.41 -9.94 -11.19
C SER A 165 -4.22 -10.49 -10.03
N PHE A 166 -4.97 -11.56 -10.29
CA PHE A 166 -5.64 -12.33 -9.25
C PHE A 166 -4.84 -13.59 -8.97
N LEU A 167 -4.36 -13.71 -7.74
CA LEU A 167 -3.34 -14.67 -7.31
C LEU A 167 -3.87 -15.45 -6.11
N LYS A 168 -3.38 -16.68 -5.95
CA LYS A 168 -3.67 -17.58 -4.85
C LYS A 168 -2.39 -18.07 -4.21
N PHE A 169 -2.38 -18.18 -2.89
CA PHE A 169 -1.24 -18.68 -2.13
C PHE A 169 -1.67 -19.34 -0.81
N TYR A 170 -0.73 -20.07 -0.21
CA TYR A 170 -0.93 -20.73 1.07
C TYR A 170 0.04 -20.18 2.10
N TYR A 171 -0.49 -19.82 3.26
CA TYR A 171 0.25 -19.23 4.36
C TYR A 171 -0.23 -19.81 5.70
N ASP A 172 0.70 -20.42 6.44
CA ASP A 172 0.36 -21.22 7.62
C ASP A 172 0.11 -20.38 8.89
N ASP A 173 0.60 -19.14 8.95
CA ASP A 173 0.41 -18.29 10.13
C ASP A 173 -0.98 -17.63 10.12
N PRO A 174 -1.79 -17.83 11.18
CA PRO A 174 -3.11 -17.22 11.29
C PRO A 174 -3.09 -15.69 11.44
N ASN A 175 -1.97 -15.11 11.88
CA ASN A 175 -1.77 -13.66 12.03
C ASN A 175 -1.12 -13.10 10.77
N PHE A 176 -1.84 -13.18 9.65
CA PHE A 176 -1.39 -12.59 8.40
C PHE A 176 -1.22 -11.07 8.54
N THR A 177 -0.04 -10.58 8.16
CA THR A 177 0.29 -9.16 8.04
C THR A 177 0.99 -8.93 6.71
N TYR A 178 1.09 -7.67 6.27
CA TYR A 178 1.74 -7.36 5.00
C TYR A 178 3.24 -7.60 5.08
N GLU A 179 3.85 -7.32 6.24
CA GLU A 179 5.25 -7.62 6.51
C GLU A 179 5.52 -9.12 6.39
N ASN A 180 4.67 -9.94 7.00
CA ASN A 180 4.74 -11.39 6.91
C ASN A 180 4.62 -11.89 5.46
N TYR A 181 3.77 -11.25 4.66
CA TYR A 181 3.63 -11.56 3.24
C TYR A 181 4.89 -11.21 2.45
N LEU A 182 5.49 -10.03 2.68
CA LEU A 182 6.71 -9.62 1.98
C LEU A 182 7.88 -10.56 2.28
N GLU A 183 8.04 -10.97 3.54
CA GLU A 183 9.05 -11.96 3.94
C GLU A 183 8.77 -13.32 3.30
N TRP A 184 7.51 -13.78 3.33
CA TRP A 184 7.13 -15.04 2.70
C TRP A 184 7.32 -15.03 1.18
N LEU A 185 7.10 -13.90 0.51
CA LEU A 185 7.16 -13.79 -0.95
C LEU A 185 8.55 -14.13 -1.52
N GLU A 186 9.62 -14.01 -0.73
CA GLU A 186 10.98 -14.37 -1.15
C GLU A 186 11.12 -15.87 -1.47
N ASP A 187 10.44 -16.72 -0.69
CA ASP A 187 10.48 -18.19 -0.82
C ASP A 187 9.14 -18.80 -1.26
N GLY A 188 8.07 -18.01 -1.24
CA GLY A 188 6.69 -18.40 -1.46
C GLY A 188 6.34 -18.60 -2.93
N HIS A 189 5.35 -19.46 -3.18
CA HIS A 189 4.83 -19.68 -4.52
C HIS A 189 3.45 -19.06 -4.69
N LEU A 190 3.35 -18.02 -5.52
CA LEU A 190 2.09 -17.44 -5.96
C LEU A 190 1.57 -18.19 -7.19
N LYS A 191 0.32 -18.66 -7.14
CA LYS A 191 -0.38 -19.20 -8.31
C LYS A 191 -1.25 -18.10 -8.91
N GLU A 192 -0.95 -17.68 -10.14
CA GLU A 192 -1.83 -16.77 -10.89
C GLU A 192 -3.10 -17.52 -11.32
N LEU A 193 -4.25 -16.97 -10.93
CA LEU A 193 -5.57 -17.43 -11.35
C LEU A 193 -6.00 -16.74 -12.64
N GLY A 194 -5.60 -15.48 -12.82
CA GLY A 194 -5.75 -14.75 -14.07
C GLY A 194 -5.52 -13.25 -13.91
N ARG A 195 -5.68 -12.52 -15.01
CA ARG A 195 -5.71 -11.06 -15.05
C ARG A 195 -7.14 -10.57 -15.23
N VAL A 196 -7.50 -9.54 -14.48
CA VAL A 196 -8.87 -9.03 -14.38
C VAL A 196 -8.86 -7.53 -14.67
N SER A 197 -9.76 -7.08 -15.54
CA SER A 197 -9.94 -5.64 -15.79
C SER A 197 -10.66 -4.99 -14.60
N LEU A 198 -10.46 -3.69 -14.37
CA LEU A 198 -11.19 -2.94 -13.31
C LEU A 198 -12.71 -3.18 -13.36
N ASP A 199 -13.30 -3.20 -14.55
CA ASP A 199 -14.75 -3.36 -14.75
C ASP A 199 -15.24 -4.77 -14.40
N ASP A 200 -14.36 -5.77 -14.46
CA ASP A 200 -14.68 -7.18 -14.24
C ASP A 200 -14.29 -7.69 -12.83
N VAL A 201 -13.62 -6.86 -12.01
CA VAL A 201 -13.14 -7.29 -10.68
C VAL A 201 -14.27 -7.84 -9.83
N GLU A 202 -15.36 -7.09 -9.68
CA GLU A 202 -16.45 -7.50 -8.79
C GLU A 202 -17.13 -8.79 -9.28
N THR A 203 -17.36 -8.91 -10.60
CA THR A 203 -17.91 -10.12 -11.20
C THR A 203 -16.99 -11.31 -10.95
N THR A 204 -15.69 -11.14 -11.13
CA THR A 204 -14.69 -12.19 -10.92
C THR A 204 -14.63 -12.64 -9.46
N LEU A 205 -14.70 -11.69 -8.51
CA LEU A 205 -14.72 -12.00 -7.08
C LEU A 205 -16.00 -12.73 -6.68
N ILE A 206 -17.16 -12.35 -7.25
CA ILE A 206 -18.42 -13.06 -7.01
C ILE A 206 -18.40 -14.48 -7.61
N ASP A 207 -17.82 -14.64 -8.80
CA ASP A 207 -17.70 -15.95 -9.45
C ASP A 207 -16.76 -16.89 -8.69
N GLU A 208 -15.68 -16.37 -8.07
CA GLU A 208 -14.74 -17.16 -7.28
C GLU A 208 -15.21 -17.40 -5.84
N PHE A 209 -15.77 -16.39 -5.17
CA PHE A 209 -16.06 -16.43 -3.72
C PHE A 209 -17.54 -16.47 -3.36
N GLY A 210 -18.44 -16.43 -4.33
CA GLY A 210 -19.88 -16.32 -4.09
C GLY A 210 -20.33 -14.89 -3.79
N ALA A 211 -21.62 -14.73 -3.47
CA ALA A 211 -22.21 -13.40 -3.28
C ALA A 211 -21.69 -12.68 -2.02
N GLU A 212 -21.72 -11.35 -2.04
CA GLU A 212 -21.39 -10.53 -0.89
C GLU A 212 -22.36 -10.78 0.28
N LEU A 213 -21.82 -10.91 1.49
CA LEU A 213 -22.55 -11.02 2.74
C LEU A 213 -22.63 -9.64 3.43
N TYR A 214 -23.84 -9.23 3.84
CA TYR A 214 -24.13 -7.97 4.54
C TYR A 214 -24.09 -8.13 6.07
#